data_AF-Q84A56-F1
#
_entry.id   AF-Q84A56-F1
#
_cell.length_a   1.000
_cell.length_b   1.000
_cell.length_c   1.000
_cell.angle_alpha   90.00
_cell.angle_beta   90.00
_cell.angle_gamma   90.00
#
_symmetry.space_group_name_H-M   'P 1'
#
loop_
_entity.id
_entity.type
_entity.pdbx_description
1 polymer ?
#
loop_
_entity_poly.entity_id
_entity_poly.type
_entity_poly.pdbx_seq_one_letter_code
_entity_poly.pdbx_strand_id
1 'polypeptide(L)'
;TDAQTAYTAARTIEARIEELRDVVRTCSRFAELLQVRHEIAGNLLFVRFEFSTGDASGHNMATLASDTLLTHLLRTVPGIAYGSISGNYCTDKKATAINGILGRGKNVVTELLVPRAVVERVLHTTAARIVELNIRKNLLGTLLAGGIRSANAHYANMLLGIYLATGQDAANIVEGSQGVTLAEDRDGDFYFSCNLPNLIVGTVGNGKGLEFVETNLTRLGCREDRAPGENARRLAVIA
;
A
#
# COMPACT_ATOMS: atom_id res chain seq x y z
N THR A 1 -1.39 -20.40 24.32
CA THR A 1 -0.75 -21.69 24.71
C THR A 1 -0.96 -22.77 23.66
N ASP A 2 -2.11 -22.81 22.99
CA ASP A 2 -2.43 -23.74 21.91
C ASP A 2 -3.26 -23.04 20.81
N ALA A 3 -3.62 -23.80 19.77
CA ALA A 3 -4.39 -23.27 18.64
C ALA A 3 -5.83 -22.86 19.01
N GLN A 4 -6.47 -23.57 19.94
CA GLN A 4 -7.83 -23.23 20.40
C GLN A 4 -7.85 -21.88 21.12
N THR A 5 -6.82 -21.62 21.93
CA THR A 5 -6.61 -20.35 22.61
C THR A 5 -6.38 -19.23 21.60
N ALA A 6 -5.53 -19.44 20.59
CA ALA A 6 -5.29 -18.46 19.52
C ALA A 6 -6.58 -18.14 18.74
N TYR A 7 -7.37 -19.16 18.41
CA TYR A 7 -8.67 -18.99 17.75
C TYR A 7 -9.66 -18.20 18.60
N THR A 8 -9.79 -18.57 19.88
CA THR A 8 -10.71 -17.88 20.80
C THR A 8 -10.30 -16.41 20.98
N ALA A 9 -9.00 -16.13 21.09
CA ALA A 9 -8.48 -14.77 21.17
C ALA A 9 -8.77 -13.97 19.89
N ALA A 10 -8.53 -14.55 18.71
CA ALA A 10 -8.84 -13.90 17.44
C ALA A 10 -10.33 -13.55 17.32
N ARG A 11 -11.22 -14.47 17.70
CA ARG A 11 -12.66 -14.22 17.68
C ARG A 11 -13.06 -13.10 18.65
N THR A 12 -12.44 -13.07 19.82
CA THR A 12 -12.67 -12.02 20.84
C THR A 12 -12.21 -10.66 20.34
N ILE A 13 -11.03 -10.59 19.71
CA ILE A 13 -10.49 -9.34 19.14
C ILE A 13 -11.44 -8.78 18.07
N GLU A 14 -11.89 -9.62 17.14
CA GLU A 14 -12.78 -9.18 16.07
C GLU A 14 -14.15 -8.73 16.60
N ALA A 15 -14.71 -9.41 17.61
CA ALA A 15 -15.97 -9.02 18.23
C ALA A 15 -15.89 -7.66 18.97
N ARG A 16 -14.68 -7.21 19.34
CA ARG A 16 -14.44 -6.00 20.12
C ARG A 16 -13.88 -4.84 19.28
N ILE A 17 -14.01 -4.87 17.96
CA ILE A 17 -13.40 -3.86 17.07
C ILE A 17 -13.79 -2.41 17.41
N GLU A 18 -15.02 -2.15 17.86
CA GLU A 18 -15.45 -0.79 18.24
C GLU A 18 -14.71 -0.28 19.47
N GLU A 19 -14.52 -1.14 20.48
CA GLU A 19 -13.70 -0.80 21.65
C GLU A 19 -12.25 -0.52 21.25
N LEU A 20 -11.69 -1.32 20.33
CA LEU A 20 -10.34 -1.11 19.82
C LEU A 20 -10.21 0.21 19.03
N ARG A 21 -11.26 0.64 18.32
CA ARG A 21 -11.30 1.96 17.68
C ARG A 21 -11.24 3.08 18.71
N ASP A 22 -11.97 2.96 19.82
CA ASP A 22 -11.92 3.94 20.91
C ASP A 22 -10.54 4.02 21.54
N VAL A 23 -9.87 2.88 21.75
CA VAL A 23 -8.48 2.85 22.21
C VAL A 23 -7.57 3.63 21.26
N VAL A 24 -7.67 3.41 19.94
CA VAL A 24 -6.82 4.08 18.94
C VAL A 24 -7.06 5.58 18.88
N ARG A 25 -8.30 6.04 19.07
CA ARG A 25 -8.64 7.47 19.12
C ARG A 25 -7.92 8.21 20.25
N THR A 26 -7.54 7.52 21.33
CA THR A 26 -6.75 8.11 22.41
C THR A 26 -5.29 8.39 22.01
N CYS A 27 -4.76 7.71 20.99
CA CYS A 27 -3.36 7.82 20.56
C CYS A 27 -3.11 8.97 19.59
N SER A 28 -4.02 9.19 18.65
CA SER A 28 -3.85 10.18 17.58
C SER A 28 -5.20 10.56 16.99
N ARG A 29 -5.41 11.88 16.79
CA ARG A 29 -6.59 12.41 16.11
C ARG A 29 -6.68 12.04 14.61
N PHE A 30 -5.57 11.57 14.03
CA PHE A 30 -5.48 11.19 12.62
C PHE A 30 -5.42 9.68 12.41
N ALA A 31 -5.29 8.90 13.48
CA ALA A 31 -5.30 7.45 13.41
C ALA A 31 -6.72 6.94 13.61
N GLU A 32 -7.19 6.11 12.68
CA GLU A 32 -8.45 5.40 12.83
C GLU A 32 -8.25 3.93 12.48
N LEU A 33 -8.66 3.03 13.38
CA LEU A 33 -8.64 1.59 13.11
C LEU A 33 -9.78 1.23 12.16
N LEU A 34 -9.43 0.88 10.93
CA LEU A 34 -10.39 0.53 9.89
C LEU A 34 -10.80 -0.94 10.04
N GLN A 35 -9.82 -1.82 10.14
CA GLN A 35 -10.03 -3.26 10.13
C GLN A 35 -8.97 -3.99 10.97
N VAL A 36 -9.35 -5.16 11.50
CA VAL A 36 -8.45 -6.13 12.10
C VAL A 36 -8.54 -7.42 11.30
N ARG A 37 -7.39 -8.03 10.99
CA ARG A 37 -7.30 -9.34 10.36
C ARG A 37 -6.35 -10.21 11.16
N HIS A 38 -6.48 -11.52 11.04
CA HIS A 38 -5.60 -12.43 11.76
C HIS A 38 -5.25 -13.68 10.95
N GLU A 39 -4.13 -14.29 11.33
CA GLU A 39 -3.71 -15.61 10.88
C GLU A 39 -3.28 -16.43 12.10
N ILE A 40 -3.54 -17.73 12.08
CA ILE A 40 -3.15 -18.65 13.16
C ILE A 40 -2.18 -19.69 12.61
N ALA A 41 -1.02 -19.81 13.24
CA ALA A 41 -0.04 -20.84 12.97
C ALA A 41 0.27 -21.60 14.26
N GLY A 42 -0.44 -22.71 14.48
CA GLY A 42 -0.36 -23.44 15.74
C GLY A 42 -0.83 -22.58 16.91
N ASN A 43 0.05 -22.34 17.89
CA ASN A 43 -0.22 -21.48 19.05
C ASN A 43 0.06 -19.99 18.80
N LEU A 44 0.53 -19.61 17.61
CA LEU A 44 0.83 -18.22 17.25
C LEU A 44 -0.39 -17.55 16.62
N LEU A 45 -0.70 -16.34 17.10
CA LEU A 45 -1.73 -15.47 16.53
C LEU A 45 -1.05 -14.23 15.95
N PHE A 46 -1.10 -14.10 14.63
CA PHE A 46 -0.66 -12.90 13.93
C PHE A 46 -1.87 -11.99 13.76
N VAL A 47 -1.77 -10.74 14.19
CA VAL A 47 -2.84 -9.75 14.05
C VAL A 47 -2.34 -8.61 13.18
N ARG A 48 -3.10 -8.29 12.12
CA ARG A 48 -2.85 -7.17 11.22
C ARG A 48 -3.89 -6.10 11.47
N PHE A 49 -3.44 -4.98 12.04
CA PHE A 49 -4.25 -3.79 12.20
C PHE A 49 -4.12 -2.90 10.97
N GLU A 50 -5.24 -2.43 10.46
CA GLU A 50 -5.32 -1.50 9.33
C GLU A 50 -5.77 -0.13 9.83
N PHE A 51 -5.00 0.91 9.50
CA PHE A 51 -5.26 2.27 9.97
C PHE A 51 -5.38 3.27 8.82
N SER A 52 -6.29 4.22 8.96
CA SER A 52 -6.16 5.53 8.29
C SER A 52 -5.15 6.38 9.07
N THR A 53 -4.32 7.14 8.37
CA THR A 53 -3.21 7.94 8.98
C THR A 53 -3.15 9.37 8.45
N GLY A 54 -4.25 9.87 7.86
CA GLY A 54 -4.30 11.16 7.18
C GLY A 54 -3.23 11.28 6.09
N ASP A 55 -2.50 12.40 6.10
CA ASP A 55 -1.48 12.72 5.10
C ASP A 55 -0.09 12.12 5.38
N ALA A 56 0.09 11.47 6.53
CA ALA A 56 1.34 10.76 6.82
C ALA A 56 1.37 9.42 6.08
N SER A 57 2.57 8.94 5.72
CA SER A 57 2.75 7.56 5.23
C SER A 57 2.37 6.51 6.28
N GLY A 58 2.37 6.91 7.56
CA GLY A 58 1.69 6.18 8.62
C GLY A 58 2.56 5.22 9.43
N HIS A 59 3.82 4.95 9.06
CA HIS A 59 4.67 3.97 9.75
C HIS A 59 4.72 4.15 11.28
N ASN A 60 5.15 5.32 11.75
CA ASN A 60 5.27 5.57 13.20
C ASN A 60 3.92 5.62 13.90
N MET A 61 2.90 6.18 13.23
CA MET A 61 1.55 6.30 13.77
C MET A 61 0.90 4.92 13.94
N ALA A 62 1.07 4.03 12.95
CA ALA A 62 0.58 2.67 12.97
C ALA A 62 1.31 1.83 14.04
N THR A 63 2.63 2.00 14.20
CA THR A 63 3.38 1.32 15.27
C THR A 63 2.89 1.73 16.65
N LEU A 64 2.72 3.05 16.90
CA LEU A 64 2.23 3.56 18.19
C LEU A 64 0.80 3.07 18.49
N ALA A 65 -0.10 3.14 17.50
CA ALA A 65 -1.47 2.65 17.64
C ALA A 65 -1.50 1.14 17.90
N SER A 66 -0.67 0.37 17.19
CA SER A 66 -0.56 -1.08 17.39
C SER A 66 0.00 -1.44 18.77
N ASP A 67 0.98 -0.70 19.27
CA ASP A 67 1.56 -0.93 20.60
C ASP A 67 0.55 -0.67 21.73
N THR A 68 -0.25 0.40 21.55
CA THR A 68 -1.34 0.72 22.48
C THR A 68 -2.42 -0.37 22.45
N LEU A 69 -2.84 -0.79 21.26
CA LEU A 69 -3.78 -1.90 21.09
C LEU A 69 -3.26 -3.19 21.70
N LEU A 70 -1.99 -3.52 21.47
CA LEU A 70 -1.38 -4.74 21.98
C LEU A 70 -1.32 -4.73 23.52
N THR A 71 -0.95 -3.59 24.11
CA THR A 71 -0.99 -3.41 25.57
C THR A 71 -2.39 -3.61 26.14
N HIS A 72 -3.41 -3.07 25.46
CA HIS A 72 -4.82 -3.24 25.85
C HIS A 72 -5.27 -4.70 25.74
N LEU A 73 -4.96 -5.36 24.62
CA LEU A 73 -5.34 -6.75 24.37
C LEU A 73 -4.68 -7.71 25.37
N LEU A 74 -3.39 -7.52 25.68
CA LEU A 74 -2.69 -8.36 26.66
C LEU A 74 -3.29 -8.28 28.08
N ARG A 75 -4.00 -7.19 28.41
CA ARG A 75 -4.70 -7.03 29.69
C ARG A 75 -6.12 -7.59 29.67
N THR A 76 -6.77 -7.57 28.50
CA THR A 76 -8.22 -7.76 28.40
C THR A 76 -8.62 -9.04 27.66
N VAL A 77 -7.70 -9.71 26.98
CA VAL A 77 -7.90 -10.99 26.31
C VAL A 77 -7.06 -12.05 27.03
N PRO A 78 -7.69 -13.05 27.67
CA PRO A 78 -6.98 -14.08 28.40
C PRO A 78 -6.23 -15.04 27.47
N GLY A 79 -5.13 -15.62 27.95
CA GLY A 79 -4.43 -16.72 27.27
C GLY A 79 -3.48 -16.31 26.13
N ILE A 80 -3.35 -15.01 25.84
CA ILE A 80 -2.36 -14.47 24.91
C ILE A 80 -1.14 -13.90 25.64
N ALA A 81 0.00 -13.89 24.95
CA ALA A 81 1.25 -13.31 25.41
C ALA A 81 1.90 -12.51 24.27
N TYR A 82 2.74 -11.54 24.64
CA TYR A 82 3.47 -10.72 23.66
C TYR A 82 4.43 -11.57 22.82
N GLY A 83 4.42 -11.36 21.51
CA GLY A 83 5.41 -11.94 20.59
C GLY A 83 6.35 -10.86 20.04
N SER A 84 5.83 -10.03 19.13
CA SER A 84 6.53 -8.88 18.54
C SER A 84 5.50 -7.87 18.04
N ILE A 85 5.81 -6.58 18.12
CA ILE A 85 5.03 -5.51 17.48
C ILE A 85 4.98 -5.66 15.94
N SER A 86 6.02 -6.26 15.36
CA SER A 86 6.09 -6.57 13.93
C SER A 86 6.45 -8.04 13.74
N GLY A 87 5.44 -8.85 13.44
CA GLY A 87 5.59 -10.27 13.11
C GLY A 87 5.78 -10.55 11.62
N ASN A 88 6.22 -9.56 10.82
CA ASN A 88 6.28 -9.62 9.36
C ASN A 88 4.93 -9.90 8.64
N TYR A 89 3.78 -9.76 9.33
CA TYR A 89 2.44 -9.87 8.73
C TYR A 89 1.85 -8.50 8.31
N CYS A 90 2.66 -7.43 8.38
CA CYS A 90 2.23 -6.07 8.04
C CYS A 90 2.06 -5.76 6.54
N THR A 91 2.92 -6.14 5.58
CA THR A 91 4.36 -6.45 5.63
C THR A 91 5.16 -5.23 5.16
N ASP A 92 6.16 -4.80 5.92
CA ASP A 92 6.96 -3.60 5.60
C ASP A 92 8.30 -3.97 4.95
N LYS A 93 8.61 -3.39 3.78
CA LYS A 93 9.89 -3.55 3.08
C LYS A 93 10.21 -4.98 2.64
N LYS A 94 9.18 -5.81 2.41
CA LYS A 94 9.29 -7.14 1.79
C LYS A 94 8.17 -7.37 0.78
N ALA A 95 8.50 -8.03 -0.33
CA ALA A 95 7.54 -8.43 -1.35
C ALA A 95 6.66 -9.56 -0.80
N THR A 96 5.35 -9.32 -0.69
CA THR A 96 4.41 -10.29 -0.12
C THR A 96 3.10 -10.32 -0.89
N ALA A 97 2.44 -11.48 -0.89
CA ALA A 97 1.12 -11.62 -1.50
C ALA A 97 0.07 -10.82 -0.72
N ILE A 98 0.17 -10.79 0.62
CA ILE A 98 -0.83 -10.15 1.48
C ILE A 98 -0.98 -8.65 1.21
N ASN A 99 0.11 -7.94 0.94
CA ASN A 99 0.05 -6.52 0.58
C ASN A 99 -0.63 -6.31 -0.78
N GLY A 100 -0.40 -7.20 -1.75
CA GLY A 100 -1.04 -7.10 -3.06
C GLY A 100 -2.51 -7.54 -3.07
N ILE A 101 -2.93 -8.42 -2.16
CA ILE A 101 -4.31 -8.92 -2.05
C ILE A 101 -5.18 -7.97 -1.22
N LEU A 102 -4.69 -7.56 -0.05
CA LEU A 102 -5.45 -6.76 0.91
C LEU A 102 -5.12 -5.27 0.85
N GLY A 103 -4.08 -4.89 0.11
CA GLY A 103 -3.55 -3.53 0.09
C GLY A 103 -2.61 -3.23 1.27
N ARG A 104 -1.88 -2.13 1.15
CA ARG A 104 -1.14 -1.47 2.25
C ARG A 104 -0.83 -0.02 1.84
N GLY A 105 -1.26 0.97 2.60
CA GLY A 105 -1.11 2.37 2.19
C GLY A 105 -2.23 2.79 1.25
N LYS A 106 -1.89 3.17 0.00
CA LYS A 106 -2.86 3.64 -1.00
C LYS A 106 -2.98 2.60 -2.13
N ASN A 107 -4.23 2.23 -2.45
CA ASN A 107 -4.55 1.42 -3.61
C ASN A 107 -4.98 2.35 -4.76
N VAL A 108 -4.24 2.33 -5.86
CA VAL A 108 -4.40 3.25 -6.98
C VAL A 108 -4.60 2.47 -8.27
N VAL A 109 -5.58 2.92 -9.05
CA VAL A 109 -5.85 2.49 -10.41
C VAL A 109 -5.86 3.72 -11.29
N THR A 110 -5.05 3.72 -12.34
CA THR A 110 -5.03 4.77 -13.37
C THR A 110 -5.19 4.14 -14.75
N GLU A 111 -5.91 4.82 -15.63
CA GLU A 111 -6.16 4.35 -16.98
C GLU A 111 -6.21 5.51 -17.97
N LEU A 112 -5.94 5.20 -19.23
CA LEU A 112 -6.04 6.16 -20.33
C LEU A 112 -6.30 5.43 -21.65
N LEU A 113 -6.81 6.18 -22.63
CA LEU A 113 -6.94 5.75 -24.02
C LEU A 113 -6.05 6.64 -24.89
N VAL A 114 -5.05 6.06 -25.55
CA VAL A 114 -4.16 6.76 -26.49
C VAL A 114 -4.71 6.57 -27.91
N PRO A 115 -5.02 7.65 -28.65
CA PRO A 115 -5.48 7.53 -30.03
C PRO A 115 -4.44 6.85 -30.92
N ARG A 116 -4.88 6.03 -31.88
CA ARG A 116 -4.04 5.30 -32.85
C ARG A 116 -2.94 6.17 -33.46
N ALA A 117 -3.32 7.37 -33.92
CA ALA A 117 -2.39 8.30 -34.55
C ALA A 117 -1.24 8.73 -33.61
N VAL A 118 -1.50 8.81 -32.29
CA VAL A 118 -0.46 9.10 -31.29
C VAL A 118 0.41 7.86 -31.05
N VAL A 119 -0.16 6.67 -30.99
CA VAL A 119 0.59 5.41 -30.86
C VAL A 119 1.57 5.25 -32.04
N GLU A 120 1.10 5.43 -33.27
CA GLU A 120 1.93 5.28 -34.47
C GLU A 120 3.00 6.38 -34.57
N ARG A 121 2.62 7.64 -34.33
CA ARG A 121 3.51 8.78 -34.50
C ARG A 121 4.54 8.94 -33.38
N VAL A 122 4.16 8.65 -32.13
CA VAL A 122 4.98 8.94 -30.94
C VAL A 122 5.58 7.67 -30.36
N LEU A 123 4.80 6.57 -30.27
CA LEU A 123 5.30 5.29 -29.75
C LEU A 123 5.91 4.40 -30.84
N HIS A 124 5.77 4.79 -32.12
CA HIS A 124 6.34 4.11 -33.28
C HIS A 124 5.99 2.61 -33.35
N THR A 125 4.74 2.29 -32.98
CA THR A 125 4.23 0.91 -32.92
C THR A 125 2.70 0.91 -33.13
N THR A 126 2.05 -0.23 -32.90
CA THR A 126 0.58 -0.37 -32.89
C THR A 126 0.10 -0.86 -31.53
N ALA A 127 -1.16 -0.58 -31.20
CA ALA A 127 -1.80 -1.06 -29.97
C ALA A 127 -1.70 -2.59 -29.84
N ALA A 128 -2.09 -3.34 -30.89
CA ALA A 128 -1.96 -4.80 -30.95
C ALA A 128 -0.57 -5.33 -30.54
N ARG A 129 0.51 -4.71 -31.04
CA ARG A 129 1.88 -5.14 -30.72
C ARG A 129 2.23 -4.89 -29.25
N ILE A 130 1.77 -3.77 -28.68
CA ILE A 130 1.98 -3.50 -27.25
C ILE A 130 1.18 -4.48 -26.39
N VAL A 131 -0.07 -4.79 -26.76
CA VAL A 131 -0.92 -5.76 -26.05
C VAL A 131 -0.26 -7.13 -26.03
N GLU A 132 0.19 -7.63 -27.19
CA GLU A 132 0.88 -8.91 -27.32
C GLU A 132 2.15 -8.95 -26.46
N LEU A 133 2.95 -7.87 -26.47
CA LEU A 133 4.12 -7.74 -25.63
C LEU A 133 3.76 -7.70 -24.13
N ASN A 134 2.71 -6.98 -23.73
CA ASN A 134 2.26 -6.91 -22.34
C ASN A 134 1.88 -8.30 -21.82
N ILE A 135 1.11 -9.07 -22.59
CA ILE A 135 0.72 -10.44 -22.22
C ILE A 135 1.96 -11.33 -22.10
N ARG A 136 2.85 -11.34 -23.10
CA ARG A 136 4.03 -12.22 -23.09
C ARG A 136 5.03 -11.85 -22.02
N LYS A 137 5.30 -10.56 -21.85
CA LYS A 137 6.38 -10.04 -20.98
C LYS A 137 5.89 -9.80 -19.56
N ASN A 138 4.88 -8.93 -19.39
CA ASN A 138 4.43 -8.51 -18.07
C ASN A 138 3.64 -9.61 -17.38
N LEU A 139 2.75 -10.33 -18.10
CA LEU A 139 1.94 -11.38 -17.48
C LEU A 139 2.65 -12.73 -17.47
N LEU A 140 2.83 -13.36 -18.64
CA LEU A 140 3.37 -14.73 -18.73
C LEU A 140 4.82 -14.81 -18.25
N GLY A 141 5.68 -13.86 -18.65
CA GLY A 141 7.07 -13.80 -18.20
C GLY A 141 7.18 -13.70 -16.67
N THR A 142 6.42 -12.79 -16.05
CA THR A 142 6.38 -12.65 -14.58
C THR A 142 5.84 -13.91 -13.89
N LEU A 143 4.78 -14.52 -14.44
CA LEU A 143 4.21 -15.75 -13.91
C LEU A 143 5.25 -16.88 -13.88
N LEU A 144 5.95 -17.09 -15.00
CA LEU A 144 7.00 -18.11 -15.12
C LEU A 144 8.19 -17.82 -14.19
N ALA A 145 8.51 -16.56 -13.95
CA ALA A 145 9.57 -16.14 -13.03
C ALA A 145 9.17 -16.23 -11.53
N GLY A 146 7.92 -16.60 -11.22
CA GLY A 146 7.43 -16.64 -9.84
C GLY A 146 7.19 -15.26 -9.21
N GLY A 147 6.96 -14.23 -10.03
CA GLY A 147 6.70 -12.88 -9.55
C GLY A 147 5.39 -12.78 -8.78
N ILE A 148 5.42 -12.10 -7.63
CA ILE A 148 4.26 -11.97 -6.74
C ILE A 148 3.52 -10.67 -7.07
N ARG A 149 2.45 -10.79 -7.87
CA ARG A 149 1.59 -9.65 -8.28
C ARG A 149 2.38 -8.47 -8.83
N SER A 150 3.38 -8.75 -9.65
CA SER A 150 4.34 -7.77 -10.21
C SER A 150 4.35 -7.78 -11.74
N ALA A 151 3.18 -7.90 -12.35
CA ALA A 151 3.02 -7.98 -13.80
C ALA A 151 3.12 -6.58 -14.45
N ASN A 152 4.30 -5.97 -14.38
CA ASN A 152 4.59 -4.66 -14.93
C ASN A 152 5.99 -4.61 -15.55
N ALA A 153 6.31 -3.53 -16.25
CA ALA A 153 7.61 -3.39 -16.91
C ALA A 153 8.70 -2.83 -15.99
N HIS A 154 8.44 -1.68 -15.35
CA HIS A 154 9.44 -0.95 -14.59
C HIS A 154 8.83 0.04 -13.58
N TYR A 155 7.73 -0.32 -12.89
CA TYR A 155 7.11 0.58 -11.90
C TYR A 155 8.12 1.10 -10.87
N ALA A 156 9.05 0.24 -10.44
CA ALA A 156 10.12 0.61 -9.52
C ALA A 156 10.94 1.83 -9.99
N ASN A 157 11.23 1.97 -11.28
CA ASN A 157 12.03 3.08 -11.79
C ASN A 157 11.30 4.42 -11.64
N MET A 158 10.02 4.47 -12.03
CA MET A 158 9.21 5.69 -11.95
C MET A 158 8.98 6.09 -10.50
N LEU A 159 8.56 5.12 -9.68
CA LEU A 159 8.27 5.34 -8.26
C LEU A 159 9.51 5.76 -7.47
N LEU A 160 10.68 5.18 -7.74
CA LEU A 160 11.92 5.58 -7.05
C LEU A 160 12.24 7.06 -7.30
N GLY A 161 12.10 7.53 -8.54
CA GLY A 161 12.30 8.94 -8.86
C GLY A 161 11.36 9.85 -8.07
N ILE A 162 10.08 9.50 -8.01
CA ILE A 162 9.07 10.24 -7.24
C ILE A 162 9.34 10.18 -5.74
N TYR A 163 9.75 9.02 -5.23
CA TYR A 163 10.02 8.81 -3.81
C TYR A 163 11.19 9.69 -3.36
N LEU A 164 12.28 9.71 -4.11
CA LEU A 164 13.43 10.57 -3.82
C LEU A 164 13.08 12.06 -3.96
N ALA A 165 12.38 12.44 -5.03
CA ALA A 165 12.01 13.83 -5.28
C ALA A 165 11.03 14.41 -4.24
N THR A 166 10.18 13.56 -3.65
CA THR A 166 9.14 13.97 -2.69
C THR A 166 9.44 13.51 -1.26
N GLY A 167 10.66 13.05 -0.99
CA GLY A 167 11.16 12.68 0.34
C GLY A 167 10.42 11.50 0.98
N GLN A 168 9.91 10.54 0.18
CA GLN A 168 9.34 9.29 0.69
C GLN A 168 10.45 8.36 1.19
N ASP A 169 10.08 7.31 1.92
CA ASP A 169 11.03 6.25 2.27
C ASP A 169 11.27 5.35 1.05
N ALA A 170 12.45 5.50 0.44
CA ALA A 170 12.83 4.78 -0.77
C ALA A 170 12.81 3.25 -0.59
N ALA A 171 12.95 2.72 0.63
CA ALA A 171 12.93 1.29 0.86
C ALA A 171 11.52 0.68 0.70
N ASN A 172 10.46 1.49 0.77
CA ASN A 172 9.10 1.02 0.47
C ASN A 172 8.90 0.69 -1.01
N ILE A 173 9.91 0.90 -1.87
CA ILE A 173 9.86 0.48 -3.28
C ILE A 173 9.64 -1.02 -3.45
N VAL A 174 10.07 -1.83 -2.47
CA VAL A 174 9.95 -3.29 -2.50
C VAL A 174 8.48 -3.72 -2.59
N GLU A 175 7.61 -3.13 -1.77
CA GLU A 175 6.17 -3.34 -1.82
C GLU A 175 5.49 -2.42 -2.84
N GLY A 176 5.87 -1.14 -2.92
CA GLY A 176 5.19 -0.14 -3.75
C GLY A 176 5.28 -0.40 -5.25
N SER A 177 6.29 -1.16 -5.70
CA SER A 177 6.44 -1.56 -7.10
C SER A 177 5.66 -2.82 -7.51
N GLN A 178 4.96 -3.47 -6.56
CA GLN A 178 3.99 -4.51 -6.90
C GLN A 178 2.80 -3.85 -7.61
N GLY A 179 2.31 -4.52 -8.66
CA GLY A 179 1.24 -3.99 -9.47
C GLY A 179 1.11 -4.72 -10.80
N VAL A 180 0.00 -4.44 -11.49
CA VAL A 180 -0.37 -5.10 -12.75
C VAL A 180 -0.66 -4.03 -13.80
N THR A 181 -0.06 -4.22 -14.97
CA THR A 181 -0.33 -3.45 -16.17
C THR A 181 -1.32 -4.19 -17.07
N LEU A 182 -2.40 -3.52 -17.45
CA LEU A 182 -3.34 -4.00 -18.48
C LEU A 182 -3.18 -3.17 -19.75
N ALA A 183 -3.32 -3.84 -20.88
CA ALA A 183 -3.25 -3.22 -22.20
C ALA A 183 -4.31 -3.87 -23.09
N GLU A 184 -5.08 -3.04 -23.82
CA GLU A 184 -6.07 -3.49 -24.79
C GLU A 184 -5.93 -2.69 -26.10
N ASP A 185 -6.22 -3.35 -27.22
CA ASP A 185 -6.38 -2.72 -28.52
C ASP A 185 -7.89 -2.52 -28.75
N ARG A 186 -8.31 -1.25 -28.83
CA ARG A 186 -9.70 -0.85 -29.04
C ARG A 186 -9.81 -0.20 -30.41
N ASP A 187 -9.92 -1.05 -31.42
CA ASP A 187 -9.96 -0.64 -32.83
C ASP A 187 -8.77 0.29 -33.18
N GLY A 188 -7.55 -0.12 -32.82
CA GLY A 188 -6.29 0.58 -33.02
C GLY A 188 -5.98 1.69 -32.02
N ASP A 189 -6.95 2.14 -31.23
CA ASP A 189 -6.68 2.98 -30.05
C ASP A 189 -6.15 2.11 -28.92
N PHE A 190 -5.17 2.63 -28.18
CA PHE A 190 -4.47 1.89 -27.16
C PHE A 190 -5.00 2.23 -25.77
N TYR A 191 -5.76 1.32 -25.18
CA TYR A 191 -6.16 1.41 -23.78
C TYR A 191 -5.06 0.82 -22.89
N PHE A 192 -4.70 1.54 -21.84
CA PHE A 192 -3.64 1.14 -20.92
C PHE A 192 -4.02 1.50 -19.49
N SER A 193 -3.80 0.57 -18.56
CA SER A 193 -4.02 0.83 -17.14
C SER A 193 -2.92 0.29 -16.25
N CYS A 194 -2.74 0.96 -15.12
CA CYS A 194 -1.79 0.63 -14.07
C CYS A 194 -2.53 0.45 -12.74
N ASN A 195 -2.35 -0.71 -12.12
CA ASN A 195 -2.95 -1.04 -10.84
C ASN A 195 -1.85 -1.26 -9.78
N LEU A 196 -1.77 -0.39 -8.77
CA LEU A 196 -0.80 -0.45 -7.70
C LEU A 196 -1.53 -0.52 -6.34
N PRO A 197 -1.64 -1.72 -5.73
CA PRO A 197 -2.49 -1.94 -4.56
C PRO A 197 -1.90 -1.41 -3.24
N ASN A 198 -0.61 -1.08 -3.22
CA ASN A 198 0.15 -0.92 -1.98
C ASN A 198 1.20 0.21 -2.03
N LEU A 199 0.82 1.38 -2.56
CA LEU A 199 1.67 2.56 -2.57
C LEU A 199 1.79 3.19 -1.18
N ILE A 200 3.02 3.29 -0.69
CA ILE A 200 3.33 3.89 0.61
C ILE A 200 3.85 5.30 0.41
N VAL A 201 2.94 6.27 0.49
CA VAL A 201 3.25 7.69 0.33
C VAL A 201 2.62 8.53 1.42
N GLY A 202 3.29 9.64 1.74
CA GLY A 202 2.75 10.70 2.59
C GLY A 202 3.26 12.06 2.14
N THR A 203 2.57 13.11 2.55
CA THR A 203 2.95 14.50 2.30
C THR A 203 3.42 15.19 3.58
N VAL A 204 3.12 14.65 4.77
CA VAL A 204 3.68 15.11 6.05
C VAL A 204 4.55 14.04 6.72
N GLY A 205 5.38 14.45 7.67
CA GLY A 205 6.24 13.57 8.46
C GLY A 205 7.71 13.60 8.04
N ASN A 206 8.42 12.51 8.33
CA ASN A 206 9.87 12.41 8.11
C ASN A 206 10.24 12.64 6.62
N GLY A 207 11.33 13.37 6.39
CA GLY A 207 11.80 13.74 5.06
C GLY A 207 11.07 14.91 4.42
N LYS A 208 9.93 15.36 4.98
CA LYS A 208 9.08 16.39 4.37
C LYS A 208 9.43 17.82 4.75
N GLY A 209 10.39 18.00 5.66
CA GLY A 209 10.92 19.31 6.05
C GLY A 209 12.11 19.79 5.22
N LEU A 210 12.59 18.98 4.26
CA LEU A 210 13.66 19.38 3.36
C LEU A 210 13.12 20.39 2.33
N GLU A 211 13.83 21.49 2.11
CA GLU A 211 13.37 22.61 1.27
C GLU A 211 12.98 22.19 -0.16
N PHE A 212 13.80 21.34 -0.80
CA PHE A 212 13.51 20.85 -2.15
C PHE A 212 12.28 19.93 -2.18
N VAL A 213 12.05 19.14 -1.12
CA VAL A 213 10.88 18.26 -1.00
C VAL A 213 9.63 19.10 -0.83
N GLU A 214 9.68 20.15 0.00
CA GLU A 214 8.59 21.09 0.20
C GLU A 214 8.20 21.78 -1.12
N THR A 215 9.20 22.24 -1.86
CA THR A 215 9.02 22.85 -3.19
C THR A 215 8.35 21.87 -4.15
N ASN A 216 8.84 20.63 -4.22
CA ASN A 216 8.30 19.62 -5.12
C ASN A 216 6.86 19.24 -4.77
N LEU A 217 6.56 18.99 -3.48
CA LEU A 217 5.21 18.69 -3.02
C LEU A 217 4.25 19.87 -3.28
N THR A 218 4.70 21.11 -3.09
CA THR A 218 3.90 22.31 -3.41
C THR A 218 3.60 22.39 -4.91
N ARG A 219 4.60 22.18 -5.77
CA ARG A 219 4.41 22.18 -7.24
C ARG A 219 3.46 21.08 -7.72
N LEU A 220 3.43 19.95 -7.02
CA LEU A 220 2.49 18.85 -7.29
C LEU A 220 1.09 19.11 -6.70
N GLY A 221 0.86 20.22 -5.99
CA GLY A 221 -0.42 20.54 -5.34
C GLY A 221 -0.71 19.68 -4.11
N CYS A 222 0.34 19.14 -3.47
CA CYS A 222 0.24 18.22 -2.33
C CYS A 222 0.44 18.93 -0.97
N ARG A 223 0.34 20.27 -0.97
CA ARG A 223 0.46 21.17 0.18
C ARG A 223 -0.73 22.10 0.35
N GLU A 224 -1.82 21.83 -0.36
CA GLU A 224 -3.01 22.66 -0.30
C GLU A 224 -3.81 22.39 0.97
N ASP A 225 -4.57 23.38 1.41
CA ASP A 225 -5.52 23.21 2.50
C ASP A 225 -6.66 22.29 2.05
N ARG A 226 -6.64 21.04 2.53
CA ARG A 226 -7.54 19.95 2.13
C ARG A 226 -7.91 19.11 3.35
N ALA A 227 -8.97 18.32 3.21
CA ALA A 227 -9.32 17.33 4.22
C ALA A 227 -8.15 16.36 4.48
N PRO A 228 -7.94 15.90 5.73
CA PRO A 228 -6.82 15.03 6.06
C PRO A 228 -6.73 13.78 5.17
N GLY A 229 -5.56 13.58 4.55
CA GLY A 229 -5.28 12.45 3.66
C GLY A 229 -5.50 12.73 2.18
N GLU A 230 -6.17 13.82 1.80
CA GLU A 230 -6.40 14.19 0.40
C GLU A 230 -5.09 14.55 -0.32
N ASN A 231 -4.16 15.22 0.36
CA ASN A 231 -2.85 15.52 -0.24
C ASN A 231 -2.04 14.24 -0.49
N ALA A 232 -2.05 13.30 0.45
CA ALA A 232 -1.40 12.00 0.26
C ALA A 232 -2.06 11.13 -0.82
N ARG A 233 -3.40 11.17 -0.95
CA ARG A 233 -4.13 10.50 -2.05
C ARG A 233 -3.77 11.12 -3.39
N ARG A 234 -3.73 12.45 -3.47
CA ARG A 234 -3.29 13.16 -4.69
C ARG A 234 -1.89 12.75 -5.10
N LEU A 235 -0.95 12.73 -4.16
CA LEU A 235 0.41 12.29 -4.46
C LEU A 235 0.44 10.84 -4.95
N ALA A 236 -0.37 9.95 -4.38
CA ALA A 236 -0.46 8.56 -4.82
C ALA A 236 -1.02 8.41 -6.26
N VAL A 237 -1.92 9.29 -6.68
CA VAL A 237 -2.48 9.29 -8.05
C VAL A 237 -1.50 9.88 -9.06
N ILE A 238 -0.66 10.82 -8.64
CA ILE A 238 0.43 11.39 -9.46
C ILE A 238 1.58 10.38 -9.62
N ALA A 239 1.81 9.55 -8.60
CA ALA A 239 2.90 8.58 -8.53
C ALA A 239 2.69 7.36 -9.44
#